data_AF-A0A520CVE3-F1
#
_entry.id   AF-A0A520CVE3-F1
#
_cell.length_a   1.000
_cell.length_b   1.000
_cell.length_c   1.000
_cell.angle_alpha   90.00
_cell.angle_beta   90.00
_cell.angle_gamma   90.00
#
_symmetry.space_group_name_H-M   'P 1'
#
loop_
_entity.id
_entity.type
_entity.pdbx_description
1 polymer ?
#
loop_
_entity_poly.entity_id
_entity_poly.type
_entity_poly.pdbx_seq_one_letter_code
_entity_poly.pdbx_strand_id
1 'polypeptide(L)'
;YNINVNFTLNVDDEVKKATRIKGLSTSNVFNNSKFDGVVVLNGKVSQNGFDFTKIDSRDIQSVSVLKDAAATSLYGDKGKNGVLIISTKNNDFKRASDTELRLDTNTPTLKIR
;
A
#
# COMPACT_ATOMS: atom_id res chain seq x y z
N TYR A 1 -34.66 38.91 7.19
CA TYR A 1 -35.75 37.92 7.00
C TYR A 1 -35.16 36.70 6.33
N ASN A 2 -35.28 35.54 6.96
CA ASN A 2 -34.76 34.29 6.41
C ASN A 2 -35.93 33.55 5.77
N ILE A 3 -35.86 33.35 4.45
CA ILE A 3 -36.86 32.61 3.71
C ILE A 3 -36.33 31.18 3.56
N ASN A 4 -37.09 30.20 4.08
CA ASN A 4 -36.81 28.79 3.82
C ASN A 4 -37.46 28.39 2.50
N VAL A 5 -36.65 27.80 1.62
CA VAL A 5 -37.11 27.30 0.33
C VAL A 5 -36.81 25.81 0.28
N ASN A 6 -37.86 25.01 0.08
CA ASN A 6 -37.73 23.56 -0.05
C ASN A 6 -37.83 23.20 -1.54
N PHE A 7 -36.78 22.57 -2.06
CA PHE A 7 -36.77 22.08 -3.43
C PHE A 7 -37.15 20.60 -3.44
N THR A 8 -38.14 20.25 -4.27
CA THR A 8 -38.48 18.86 -4.57
C THR A 8 -38.21 18.62 -6.05
N LEU A 9 -37.39 17.61 -6.36
CA LEU A 9 -37.13 17.20 -7.74
C LEU A 9 -38.22 16.23 -8.17
N ASN A 10 -38.99 16.59 -9.21
CA ASN A 10 -39.96 15.69 -9.81
C ASN A 10 -39.23 14.80 -10.82
N VAL A 11 -38.84 13.61 -10.37
CA VAL A 11 -38.12 12.63 -11.19
C VAL A 11 -39.15 11.63 -11.73
N ASP A 12 -39.20 11.47 -13.05
CA ASP A 12 -40.05 10.47 -13.73
C ASP A 12 -39.79 9.07 -13.14
N ASP A 13 -40.85 8.27 -13.00
CA ASP A 13 -40.80 7.01 -12.24
C ASP A 13 -39.76 6.00 -12.79
N GLU A 14 -39.45 6.08 -14.09
CA GLU A 14 -38.39 5.33 -14.76
C GLU A 14 -36.99 5.69 -14.22
N VAL A 15 -36.69 6.99 -14.08
CA VAL A 15 -35.42 7.49 -13.54
C VAL A 15 -35.35 7.30 -12.02
N LYS A 16 -36.49 7.37 -11.33
CA LYS A 16 -36.63 7.12 -9.88
C LYS A 16 -36.18 5.70 -9.48
N LYS A 17 -36.31 4.73 -10.38
CA LYS A 17 -35.81 3.35 -10.21
C LYS A 17 -34.28 3.27 -10.34
N ALA A 18 -33.68 4.11 -11.19
CA ALA A 18 -32.23 4.23 -11.38
C ALA A 18 -31.54 5.15 -10.34
N THR A 19 -32.25 6.13 -9.78
CA THR A 19 -31.74 7.08 -8.75
C THR A 19 -31.89 6.55 -7.32
N ARG A 20 -32.30 5.30 -7.14
CA ARG A 20 -32.02 4.57 -5.89
C ARG A 20 -30.57 4.11 -5.95
N ILE A 21 -29.62 4.94 -5.54
CA ILE A 21 -28.35 4.41 -5.01
C ILE A 21 -28.65 3.80 -3.63
N LYS A 22 -29.48 2.76 -3.60
CA LYS A 22 -29.80 1.91 -2.43
C LYS A 22 -29.01 0.60 -2.47
N GLY A 23 -27.85 0.62 -3.12
CA GLY A 23 -27.03 -0.58 -3.31
C GLY A 23 -25.54 -0.30 -3.45
N LEU A 24 -25.10 0.96 -3.45
CA LEU A 24 -23.67 1.26 -3.35
C LEU A 24 -23.28 1.24 -1.88
N SER A 25 -23.20 0.03 -1.32
CA SER A 25 -22.47 -0.20 -0.08
C SER A 25 -21.06 0.33 -0.28
N THR A 26 -20.68 1.36 0.47
CA THR A 26 -19.29 1.88 0.49
C THR A 26 -18.29 0.76 0.75
N SER A 27 -18.69 -0.28 1.49
CA SER A 27 -17.91 -1.51 1.71
C SER A 27 -17.48 -2.21 0.41
N ASN A 28 -18.28 -2.19 -0.66
CA ASN A 28 -17.92 -2.81 -1.93
C ASN A 28 -17.02 -1.95 -2.81
N VAL A 29 -17.03 -0.63 -2.60
CA VAL A 29 -16.15 0.32 -3.31
C VAL A 29 -14.73 0.27 -2.73
N PHE A 30 -14.59 -0.06 -1.44
CA PHE A 30 -13.31 -0.19 -0.75
C PHE A 30 -12.83 -1.64 -0.58
N ASN A 31 -13.48 -2.61 -1.21
CA ASN A 31 -13.07 -4.02 -1.13
C ASN A 31 -11.69 -4.20 -1.77
N ASN A 32 -10.66 -4.07 -0.94
CA ASN A 32 -9.32 -4.62 -1.07
C ASN A 32 -8.81 -4.68 -2.51
N SER A 33 -8.63 -3.52 -3.13
CA SER A 33 -7.96 -3.38 -4.42
C SER A 33 -6.53 -3.90 -4.28
N LYS A 34 -6.33 -5.19 -4.52
CA LYS A 34 -5.02 -5.80 -4.54
C LYS A 34 -4.21 -5.05 -5.60
N PHE A 35 -3.21 -4.30 -5.17
CA PHE A 35 -2.29 -3.66 -6.09
C PHE A 35 -1.52 -4.75 -6.84
N ASP A 36 -1.68 -4.80 -8.16
CA ASP A 36 -1.04 -5.79 -9.04
C ASP A 36 0.33 -5.32 -9.57
N GLY A 37 0.82 -4.18 -9.07
CA GLY A 37 2.15 -3.67 -9.35
C GLY A 37 3.16 -4.06 -8.27
N VAL A 38 4.37 -3.54 -8.42
CA VAL A 38 5.48 -3.80 -7.50
C VAL A 38 5.47 -2.80 -6.35
N VAL A 39 5.61 -3.26 -5.12
CA VAL A 39 5.79 -2.39 -3.96
C VAL A 39 7.22 -2.49 -3.46
N VAL A 40 7.86 -1.35 -3.25
CA VAL A 40 9.22 -1.25 -2.75
C VAL A 40 9.17 -0.59 -1.39
N LEU A 41 9.53 -1.34 -0.36
CA LEU A 41 9.62 -0.83 1.01
C LEU A 41 11.09 -0.66 1.40
N ASN A 42 11.53 0.56 1.67
CA ASN A 42 12.91 0.86 2.08
C ASN A 42 13.96 0.23 1.14
N GLY A 43 13.70 0.28 -0.18
CA GLY A 43 14.56 -0.32 -1.21
C GLY A 43 14.40 -1.84 -1.40
N LYS A 44 13.60 -2.54 -0.60
CA LYS A 44 13.30 -3.97 -0.80
C LYS A 44 12.04 -4.13 -1.64
N VAL A 45 12.19 -4.90 -2.72
CA VAL A 45 11.11 -5.17 -3.67
C VAL A 45 10.24 -6.33 -3.16
N SER A 46 8.95 -6.08 -2.93
CA SER A 46 7.96 -7.12 -2.70
C SER A 46 7.24 -7.42 -4.02
N GLN A 47 7.41 -8.65 -4.51
CA GLN A 47 6.93 -9.07 -5.83
C GLN A 47 5.58 -9.79 -5.78
N ASN A 48 5.11 -10.21 -4.59
CA ASN A 48 3.98 -11.12 -4.44
C ASN A 48 2.91 -10.58 -3.47
N GLY A 49 2.46 -9.35 -3.71
CA GLY A 49 1.52 -8.68 -2.83
C GLY A 49 2.23 -8.12 -1.60
N PHE A 50 2.06 -6.82 -1.40
CA PHE A 50 2.56 -6.17 -0.20
C PHE A 50 1.45 -6.19 0.85
N ASP A 51 1.75 -6.77 2.00
CA ASP A 51 0.82 -6.76 3.13
C ASP A 51 0.94 -5.42 3.86
N PHE A 52 0.05 -4.49 3.49
CA PHE A 52 -0.01 -3.17 4.08
C PHE A 52 -0.39 -3.18 5.56
N THR A 53 -0.92 -4.29 6.11
CA THR A 53 -1.26 -4.35 7.54
C THR A 53 -0.02 -4.48 8.43
N LYS A 54 1.15 -4.76 7.85
CA LYS A 54 2.43 -4.90 8.58
C LYS A 54 3.18 -3.58 8.76
N ILE A 55 2.73 -2.50 8.12
CA ILE A 55 3.31 -1.17 8.29
C ILE A 55 2.32 -0.31 9.08
N ASP A 56 2.83 0.40 10.09
CA ASP A 56 2.06 1.48 10.71
C ASP A 56 2.17 2.75 9.85
N SER A 57 1.02 3.35 9.55
CA SER A 57 0.93 4.66 8.88
C SER A 57 1.79 5.75 9.52
N ARG A 58 1.99 5.72 10.84
CA ARG A 58 2.80 6.70 11.59
C ARG A 58 4.27 6.62 11.24
N ASP A 59 4.72 5.44 10.83
CA ASP A 59 6.11 5.17 10.46
C ASP A 59 6.37 5.47 8.99
N ILE A 60 5.37 5.76 8.17
CA ILE A 60 5.59 6.16 6.77
C ILE A 60 6.19 7.56 6.74
N GLN A 61 7.35 7.68 6.10
CA GLN A 61 8.03 8.94 5.84
C GLN A 61 7.57 9.54 4.50
N SER A 62 7.56 8.71 3.46
CA SER A 62 7.16 9.15 2.12
C SER A 62 6.62 7.99 1.28
N VAL A 63 5.76 8.35 0.33
CA VAL A 63 5.19 7.44 -0.66
C VAL A 63 5.34 8.09 -2.03
N SER A 64 5.95 7.36 -2.95
CA SER A 64 6.18 7.78 -4.33
C SER A 64 5.62 6.74 -5.28
N VAL A 65 4.98 7.18 -6.36
CA VAL A 65 4.40 6.30 -7.38
C VAL A 65 5.12 6.55 -8.70
N LEU A 66 5.69 5.49 -9.26
CA LEU A 66 6.24 5.49 -10.62
C LEU A 66 5.21 4.90 -11.57
N LYS A 67 5.01 5.58 -12.71
CA LYS A 67 4.09 5.17 -13.77
C LYS A 67 4.84 4.98 -15.09
N ASP A 68 4.27 4.15 -15.96
CA ASP A 68 4.67 3.96 -17.36
C ASP A 68 6.15 3.61 -17.55
N ALA A 69 6.89 4.47 -18.26
CA ALA A 69 8.28 4.25 -18.64
C ALA A 69 9.24 4.28 -17.43
N ALA A 70 9.01 5.15 -16.45
CA ALA A 70 9.88 5.29 -15.27
C ALA A 70 9.82 4.03 -14.38
N ALA A 71 8.62 3.44 -14.26
CA ALA A 71 8.40 2.21 -13.52
C ALA A 71 9.13 1.02 -14.19
N THR A 72 8.98 0.90 -15.51
CA THR A 72 9.55 -0.21 -16.29
C THR A 72 11.08 -0.09 -16.42
N SER A 73 11.62 1.12 -16.54
CA SER A 73 13.08 1.34 -16.64
C SER A 73 13.85 0.90 -15.41
N LEU A 74 13.25 1.00 -14.21
CA LEU A 74 13.92 0.67 -12.95
C LEU A 74 13.59 -0.74 -12.45
N TYR A 75 12.37 -1.22 -12.71
CA TYR A 75 11.87 -2.48 -12.15
C TYR A 75 11.47 -3.52 -13.20
N GLY A 76 11.77 -3.27 -14.48
CA GLY A 76 11.53 -4.19 -15.60
C GLY A 76 10.05 -4.46 -15.85
N ASP A 77 9.75 -5.62 -16.44
CA ASP A 77 8.38 -6.04 -16.77
C ASP A 77 7.42 -6.06 -15.57
N LYS A 78 7.97 -6.23 -14.35
CA LYS A 78 7.20 -6.22 -13.10
C LYS A 78 6.68 -4.82 -12.77
N GLY A 79 7.36 -3.77 -13.25
CA GLY A 79 6.93 -2.38 -13.14
C GLY A 79 5.87 -1.96 -14.17
N LYS A 80 5.47 -2.83 -15.10
CA LYS A 80 4.48 -2.50 -16.14
C LYS A 80 3.13 -2.06 -15.55
N ASN A 81 2.76 -2.62 -14.40
CA ASN A 81 1.54 -2.29 -13.68
C ASN A 81 1.73 -1.11 -12.69
N GLY A 82 2.90 -0.47 -12.72
CA GLY A 82 3.30 0.61 -11.82
C GLY A 82 4.16 0.14 -10.64
N VAL A 83 4.90 1.07 -10.04
CA VAL A 83 5.69 0.82 -8.83
C VAL A 83 5.33 1.79 -7.73
N LEU A 84 5.04 1.26 -6.55
CA LEU A 84 4.79 2.02 -5.33
C LEU A 84 6.01 1.94 -4.43
N ILE A 85 6.70 3.06 -4.23
CA ILE A 85 7.87 3.17 -3.35
C ILE A 85 7.44 3.78 -2.03
N ILE A 86 7.70 3.08 -0.94
CA ILE A 86 7.37 3.49 0.43
C ILE A 86 8.68 3.54 1.21
N SER A 87 8.93 4.68 1.83
CA SER A 87 10.05 4.86 2.77
C SER A 87 9.47 5.05 4.17
N THR A 88 10.00 4.34 5.16
CA THR A 88 9.61 4.49 6.57
C THR A 88 10.65 5.31 7.34
N LYS A 89 10.19 6.02 8.37
CA LYS A 89 11.01 6.84 9.28
C LYS A 89 12.00 5.98 10.04
N ASN A 90 11.55 4.79 10.45
CA ASN A 90 12.38 3.80 11.10
C ASN A 90 12.86 2.83 10.02
N ASN A 91 14.10 3.02 9.59
CA ASN A 91 14.84 2.18 8.67
C ASN A 91 15.43 0.94 9.37
N ASP A 92 14.76 0.45 10.42
CA ASP A 92 15.20 -0.64 11.30
C ASP A 92 15.10 -2.05 10.68
N PHE A 93 15.37 -2.15 9.37
CA PHE A 93 16.07 -3.34 8.89
C PHE A 93 17.53 -3.21 9.32
N LYS A 94 17.81 -3.33 10.63
CA LYS A 94 19.13 -3.73 11.09
C LYS A 94 19.47 -4.99 10.31
N ARG A 95 20.47 -4.90 9.43
CA ARG A 95 20.90 -6.02 8.63
C ARG A 95 21.35 -7.08 9.64
N ALA A 96 20.64 -8.19 9.71
CA ALA A 96 21.03 -9.35 10.51
C ALA A 96 22.45 -9.88 10.15
N SER A 97 23.10 -9.32 9.13
CA SER A 97 24.48 -9.57 8.73
C SER A 97 25.55 -8.94 9.65
N ASP A 98 25.18 -8.07 10.60
CA ASP A 98 26.15 -7.52 11.58
C ASP A 98 26.25 -8.33 12.87
N THR A 99 25.48 -9.43 12.98
CA THR A 99 25.68 -10.43 14.02
C THR A 99 26.51 -11.56 13.41
N GLU A 100 27.84 -11.41 13.42
CA GLU A 100 28.74 -12.52 13.08
C GLU A 100 28.50 -13.67 14.08
N LEU A 101 27.77 -14.71 13.66
CA LEU A 101 27.75 -15.98 14.37
C LEU A 101 29.03 -16.73 14.03
N ARG A 102 30.10 -16.49 14.80
CA ARG A 102 31.35 -17.25 14.66
C ARG A 102 31.17 -18.61 15.34
N LEU A 103 31.01 -19.67 14.54
CA LEU A 103 31.15 -21.05 15.04
C LEU A 103 32.64 -21.42 14.95
N ASP A 104 33.33 -21.34 16.08
CA ASP A 104 34.68 -21.88 16.21
C ASP A 104 34.59 -23.40 16.41
N THR A 105 35.05 -24.18 15.43
CA THR A 105 34.99 -25.65 15.47
C THR A 105 36.02 -26.27 16.40
N ASN A 106 36.91 -25.47 17.00
CA ASN A 106 37.95 -25.95 17.90
C ASN A 106 37.71 -25.57 19.37
N THR A 107 36.66 -24.80 19.68
CA THR A 107 36.17 -24.61 21.05
C THR A 107 34.69 -24.22 21.04
N PRO A 108 33.76 -25.17 21.26
CA PRO A 108 32.33 -24.89 21.21
C PRO A 108 31.88 -24.12 22.46
N THR A 109 32.16 -22.82 22.51
CA THR A 109 31.66 -21.95 23.58
C THR A 109 30.98 -20.72 23.00
N LEU A 110 29.75 -20.48 23.48
CA LEU A 110 28.93 -19.34 23.10
C LEU A 110 29.25 -18.16 24.03
N LYS A 111 29.74 -17.04 23.48
CA LYS A 111 29.81 -15.75 24.20
C LYS A 111 28.90 -14.75 23.51
N ILE A 112 27.96 -14.20 24.28
CA ILE A 112 27.08 -13.08 23.89
C ILE A 112 27.66 -11.83 24.57
N ARG A 113 27.86 -10.73 23.82
CA ARG A 113 28.15 -9.40 24.38
C ARG A 113 26.89 -8.56 24.44
#